data_AF-A0A287DAD5-F1
#
_entry.id   AF-A0A287DAD5-F1
#
_cell.length_a   1.000
_cell.length_b   1.000
_cell.length_c   1.000
_cell.angle_alpha   90.00
_cell.angle_beta   90.00
_cell.angle_gamma   90.00
#
_symmetry.space_group_name_H-M   'P 1'
#
loop_
_entity.id
_entity.type
_entity.pdbx_description
1 polymer ?
#
loop_
_entity_poly.entity_id
_entity_poly.type
_entity_poly.pdbx_seq_one_letter_code
_entity_poly.pdbx_strand_id
1 'polypeptide(L)' 'MTASSVEQLRKEGNELFKCGDYEGALSAYTQALGLGATPQDQAILHRNLAACHLKLEDYDKAETEASKATLTFSEAEVRI' A
#
# COMPACT_ATOMS: atom_id res chain seq x y z
N MET A 1 6.00 -3.49 -19.16
CA MET A 1 4.65 -4.08 -18.97
C MET A 1 4.46 -4.48 -17.50
N THR A 2 4.56 -3.56 -16.54
CA THR A 2 4.51 -3.91 -15.09
C THR A 2 3.27 -3.37 -14.36
N ALA A 3 2.50 -2.49 -14.99
CA ALA A 3 1.31 -1.87 -14.38
C ALA A 3 0.17 -2.86 -14.09
N SER A 4 0.00 -3.89 -14.92
CA SER A 4 -1.07 -4.89 -14.73
C SER A 4 -0.94 -5.62 -13.40
N SER A 5 0.27 -6.00 -13.01
CA SER A 5 0.50 -6.79 -11.79
C SER A 5 0.36 -5.96 -10.50
N VAL A 6 0.84 -4.70 -10.50
CA VAL A 6 0.68 -3.80 -9.34
C VAL A 6 -0.80 -3.46 -9.11
N GLU A 7 -1.53 -3.14 -10.18
CA GLU A 7 -2.95 -2.82 -10.07
C GLU A 7 -3.79 -4.04 -9.64
N GLN A 8 -3.46 -5.23 -10.14
CA GLN A 8 -4.11 -6.48 -9.75
C GLN A 8 -3.91 -6.78 -8.27
N LEU A 9 -2.67 -6.75 -7.77
CA LEU A 9 -2.37 -6.98 -6.36
C LEU A 9 -2.99 -5.92 -5.45
N ARG A 10 -3.04 -4.66 -5.90
CA ARG A 10 -3.76 -3.59 -5.18
C ARG A 10 -5.25 -3.91 -5.08
N LYS A 11 -5.88 -4.35 -6.17
CA LYS A 11 -7.29 -4.74 -6.18
C LYS A 11 -7.54 -5.94 -5.28
N GLU A 12 -6.69 -6.95 -5.34
CA GLU A 12 -6.76 -8.13 -4.47
C GLU A 12 -6.65 -7.74 -2.99
N GLY A 13 -5.65 -6.94 -2.62
CA GLY A 13 -5.51 -6.43 -1.26
C GLY A 13 -6.73 -5.62 -0.80
N ASN A 14 -7.35 -4.84 -1.69
CA ASN A 14 -8.56 -4.08 -1.36
C ASN A 14 -9.75 -5.01 -1.07
N GLU A 15 -9.90 -6.10 -1.81
CA GLU A 15 -10.97 -7.08 -1.56
C GLU A 15 -10.73 -7.85 -0.26
N LEU A 16 -9.50 -8.29 0.00
CA LEU A 16 -9.12 -8.94 1.27
C LEU A 16 -9.38 -8.02 2.47
N PHE A 17 -9.04 -6.74 2.35
CA PHE A 17 -9.30 -5.74 3.39
C PHE A 17 -10.79 -5.57 3.68
N LYS A 18 -11.64 -5.54 2.64
CA LYS A 18 -13.10 -5.46 2.81
C LYS A 18 -13.67 -6.72 3.47
N CYS A 19 -13.08 -7.89 3.17
CA CYS A 19 -13.44 -9.16 3.79
C CYS A 19 -12.96 -9.28 5.25
N GLY A 20 -12.16 -8.33 5.75
CA GLY A 20 -11.57 -8.37 7.09
C GLY A 20 -10.30 -9.21 7.19
N ASP A 21 -9.81 -9.75 6.08
CA ASP A 21 -8.52 -10.45 6.01
C ASP A 21 -7.39 -9.42 5.84
N TYR A 22 -7.02 -8.79 6.96
CA TYR A 22 -6.02 -7.74 6.98
C TYR A 22 -4.60 -8.28 6.75
N GLU A 23 -4.30 -9.51 7.19
CA GLU A 23 -3.00 -10.14 6.95
C GLU A 23 -2.81 -10.53 5.48
N GLY A 24 -3.85 -11.08 4.84
CA GLY A 24 -3.86 -11.31 3.40
C GLY A 24 -3.71 -10.01 2.62
N ALA A 25 -4.43 -8.96 3.03
CA ALA A 25 -4.30 -7.63 2.42
C ALA A 25 -2.88 -7.07 2.54
N LEU A 26 -2.23 -7.18 3.71
CA LEU A 26 -0.83 -6.79 3.89
C LEU A 26 0.08 -7.48 2.87
N SER A 27 -0.04 -8.81 2.75
CA SER A 27 0.76 -9.60 1.82
C SER A 27 0.60 -9.12 0.36
N ALA A 28 -0.63 -8.90 -0.08
CA ALA A 28 -0.92 -8.44 -1.45
C ALA A 28 -0.31 -7.04 -1.72
N TYR A 29 -0.47 -6.08 -0.80
CA TYR A 29 0.11 -4.74 -0.97
C TYR A 29 1.64 -4.74 -0.92
N THR A 30 2.24 -5.54 -0.03
CA THR A 30 3.71 -5.68 0.03
C THR A 30 4.27 -6.28 -1.26
N GLN A 31 3.61 -7.29 -1.82
CA GLN A 31 3.98 -7.83 -3.12
C GLN A 31 3.86 -6.77 -4.22
N ALA A 32 2.79 -5.95 -4.21
CA ALA A 32 2.61 -4.87 -5.18
C ALA A 32 3.75 -3.84 -5.13
N LEU A 33 4.23 -3.49 -3.92
CA LEU A 33 5.40 -2.60 -3.74
C LEU A 33 6.67 -3.20 -4.35
N GLY A 34 6.85 -4.52 -4.25
CA GLY A 34 8.01 -5.23 -4.80
C GLY A 34 8.10 -5.27 -6.33
N LEU A 35 7.01 -4.96 -7.05
CA LEU A 35 6.95 -5.02 -8.52
C LEU A 35 7.35 -3.72 -9.23
N GLY A 36 7.92 -2.76 -8.50
CA GLY A 36 8.33 -1.48 -9.07
C GLY A 36 7.14 -0.56 -9.39
N ALA A 37 6.23 -0.41 -8.43
CA ALA A 37 5.10 0.51 -8.47
C ALA A 37 5.58 1.96 -8.69
N THR A 38 4.76 2.77 -9.38
CA THR A 38 5.04 4.21 -9.55
C THR A 38 5.00 4.92 -8.17
N PRO A 39 5.64 6.09 -8.00
CA PRO A 39 5.56 6.82 -6.73
C PRO A 39 4.11 7.08 -6.27
N GLN A 40 3.21 7.36 -7.22
CA GLN A 40 1.79 7.51 -6.92
C GLN A 40 1.15 6.21 -6.42
N ASP A 41 1.44 5.08 -7.07
CA ASP A 41 0.94 3.77 -6.62
C ASP A 41 1.53 3.38 -5.27
N GLN A 42 2.82 3.62 -5.04
CA GLN A 42 3.50 3.39 -3.77
C GLN A 42 2.85 4.18 -2.64
N ALA A 43 2.54 5.47 -2.86
CA ALA A 43 1.84 6.29 -1.87
C ALA A 43 0.45 5.72 -1.52
N ILE A 44 -0.27 5.16 -2.50
CA ILE A 44 -1.56 4.50 -2.26
C ILE A 44 -1.38 3.19 -1.48
N LEU A 45 -0.41 2.36 -1.89
CA LEU A 45 -0.12 1.07 -1.25
C LEU A 45 0.30 1.25 0.22
N HIS A 46 1.17 2.22 0.52
CA HIS A 46 1.57 2.55 1.89
C HIS A 46 0.40 3.06 2.75
N ARG A 47 -0.52 3.86 2.19
CA ARG A 47 -1.77 4.23 2.91
C ARG A 47 -2.61 3.01 3.26
N ASN A 48 -2.74 2.07 2.34
CA ASN A 48 -3.52 0.86 2.56
C ASN A 48 -2.85 -0.07 3.59
N LEU A 49 -1.51 -0.21 3.56
CA LEU A 49 -0.75 -0.92 4.59
C LEU A 49 -0.96 -0.31 5.98
N ALA A 50 -0.91 1.02 6.08
CA ALA A 50 -1.19 1.73 7.33
C ALA A 50 -2.61 1.40 7.84
N ALA A 51 -3.61 1.40 6.96
CA ALA A 51 -4.97 1.03 7.32
C ALA A 51 -5.09 -0.43 7.80
N CYS A 52 -4.39 -1.38 7.16
CA CYS A 52 -4.33 -2.77 7.64
C CYS A 52 -3.72 -2.85 9.05
N HIS A 53 -2.60 -2.17 9.28
CA HIS A 53 -1.96 -2.16 10.60
C HIS A 53 -2.83 -1.52 11.68
N LEU A 54 -3.58 -0.45 11.36
CA LEU A 54 -4.59 0.12 12.26
C LEU A 54 -5.68 -0.88 12.63
N LYS A 55 -6.13 -1.70 11.67
CA LYS A 55 -7.14 -2.74 11.91
C LYS A 55 -6.62 -3.91 12.73
N LEU A 56 -5.31 -4.17 12.68
CA LEU A 56 -4.61 -5.16 13.48
C LEU A 56 -4.08 -4.61 14.81
N GLU A 57 -4.40 -3.34 15.14
CA GLU A 57 -3.95 -2.65 16.36
C GLU A 57 -2.41 -2.54 16.49
N ASP A 58 -1.70 -2.62 15.36
CA ASP A 58 -0.25 -2.43 15.27
C ASP A 58 0.07 -0.97 14.92
N TYR A 59 -0.06 -0.11 15.93
CA TYR A 59 0.00 1.35 15.75
C TYR A 59 1.39 1.85 15.32
N ASP A 60 2.47 1.21 15.78
CA ASP A 60 3.85 1.57 15.44
C ASP A 60 4.11 1.38 13.94
N LYS A 61 3.67 0.24 13.39
CA LYS A 61 3.77 0.01 11.94
C LYS A 61 2.81 0.87 11.15
N ALA A 62 1.61 1.13 11.67
CA ALA A 62 0.67 2.02 11.02
C ALA A 62 1.24 3.44 10.82
N GLU A 63 1.86 4.01 11.84
CA GLU A 63 2.52 5.33 11.75
C GLU A 63 3.67 5.32 10.74
N THR A 64 4.49 4.27 10.76
CA THR A 64 5.62 4.12 9.84
C THR A 64 5.15 4.09 8.39
N GLU A 65 4.13 3.29 8.08
CA GLU A 65 3.58 3.18 6.72
C GLU A 65 2.86 4.47 6.29
N ALA A 66 2.14 5.14 7.20
CA ALA A 66 1.51 6.42 6.92
C ALA A 66 2.55 7.51 6.58
N SER A 67 3.67 7.52 7.30
CA SER A 67 4.78 8.45 7.05
C SER A 67 5.46 8.20 5.69
N LYS A 68 5.65 6.92 5.31
CA LYS A 68 6.15 6.60 3.96
C LYS A 68 5.19 7.09 2.89
N ALA A 69 3.88 6.90 3.07
CA ALA A 69 2.89 7.32 2.11
C ALA A 69 2.92 8.84 1.83
N THR A 70 3.12 9.66 2.85
CA THR A 70 3.20 11.12 2.68
C THR A 70 4.49 11.54 1.98
N LEU A 71 5.62 10.91 2.34
CA LEU A 71 6.91 11.15 1.69
C LEU A 71 6.86 10.80 0.20
N THR A 72 6.39 9.61 -0.14
CA THR A 72 6.33 9.17 -1.55
C THR A 72 5.32 9.98 -2.36
N PHE A 73 4.25 10.46 -1.74
CA PHE A 73 3.31 11.37 -2.40
C PHE A 73 3.99 12.69 -2.76
N SER A 74 4.77 13.27 -1.84
CA SER A 74 5.55 14.49 -2.13
C SER A 74 6.56 14.28 -3.25
N GLU A 75 7.22 13.13 -3.32
CA GLU A 75 8.16 12.80 -4.41
C GLU A 75 7.47 12.65 -5.77
N ALA A 76 6.21 12.20 -5.79
CA ALA A 76 5.42 12.10 -7.00
C ALA A 76 5.10 13.49 -7.60
N GLU A 77 4.82 14.48 -6.75
CA GLU A 77 4.47 15.84 -7.18
C GLU A 77 5.66 16.64 -7.72
N VAL A 78 6.88 16.38 -7.23
CA VAL A 78 8.12 17.08 -7.65
C VAL A 78 8.62 16.62 -9.04
N ARG A 79 8.10 15.49 -9.56
CA ARG A 79 8.53 14.91 -10.84
C ARG A 79 7.66 15.30 -12.05
N ILE A 80 6.72 16.23 -11.89
CA ILE A 80 5.84 16.77 -12.95
C ILE A 80 6.40 18.11 -13.43
#